data_AF-U1Q142-F1
#
_entry.id   AF-U1Q142-F1
#
_cell.length_a   1.000
_cell.length_b   1.000
_cell.length_c   1.000
_cell.angle_alpha   90.00
_cell.angle_beta   90.00
_cell.angle_gamma   90.00
#
_symmetry.space_group_name_H-M   'P 1'
#
loop_
_entity.id
_entity.type
_entity.pdbx_description
1 polymer ?
#
loop_
_entity_poly.entity_id
_entity_poly.type
_entity_poly.pdbx_seq_one_letter_code
_entity_poly.pdbx_strand_id
1 'polypeptide(L)'
;MNLFKPSHIIFLLIVVILLFGYRKLPDVARSVGQSMKVFKKEVKELRDDDSKGSQAQIQQPQEGTYYTEPTQDGQTASQSTDSSTQK
;
A
#
# COMPACT_ATOMS: atom_id res chain seq x y z
N MET A 1 28.26 3.25 -32.98
CA MET A 1 26.95 3.20 -32.29
C MET A 1 27.18 2.61 -30.89
N ASN A 2 27.50 3.44 -29.89
CA ASN A 2 28.01 2.98 -28.59
C ASN A 2 27.10 3.35 -27.41
N LEU A 3 25.84 3.70 -27.67
CA LEU A 3 24.91 4.26 -26.69
C LEU A 3 24.42 3.22 -25.66
N PHE A 4 24.38 1.95 -26.05
CA PHE A 4 23.95 0.84 -25.17
C PHE A 4 25.08 0.25 -24.31
N LYS A 5 26.19 0.98 -24.13
CA LYS A 5 27.22 0.53 -23.18
C LYS A 5 26.69 0.68 -21.75
N PRO A 6 26.84 -0.33 -20.88
CA PRO A 6 26.36 -0.29 -19.48
C PRO A 6 26.75 0.99 -18.73
N SER A 7 27.92 1.57 -19.03
CA SER A 7 28.42 2.81 -18.44
C SER A 7 27.54 4.04 -18.73
N HIS A 8 26.92 4.13 -19.91
CA HIS A 8 26.05 5.27 -20.26
C HIS A 8 24.71 5.19 -19.52
N ILE A 9 24.19 3.97 -19.33
CA ILE A 9 22.95 3.72 -18.58
C ILE A 9 23.14 4.10 -17.10
N ILE A 10 24.29 3.76 -16.51
CA ILE A 10 24.60 4.17 -15.12
C ILE A 10 24.62 5.70 -14.99
N PHE A 11 25.19 6.40 -15.97
CA PHE A 11 25.25 7.86 -15.96
C PHE A 11 23.85 8.47 -16.05
N LEU A 12 23.00 7.96 -16.95
CA LEU A 12 21.61 8.38 -17.06
C LEU A 12 20.84 8.14 -15.75
N LEU A 13 21.03 6.98 -15.11
CA LEU A 13 20.37 6.64 -13.85
C LEU A 13 20.77 7.62 -12.74
N ILE A 14 22.05 7.97 -12.65
CA ILE A 14 22.54 8.96 -11.67
C ILE A 14 21.88 10.32 -11.90
N VAL A 15 21.80 10.79 -13.16
CA VAL A 15 21.15 12.07 -13.49
C VAL A 15 19.67 12.07 -13.10
N VAL A 16 18.95 10.97 -13.37
CA VAL A 16 17.55 10.81 -12.95
C VAL A 16 17.43 10.82 -11.42
N ILE A 17 18.32 10.12 -10.70
CA ILE A 17 18.35 10.15 -9.22
C ILE A 17 18.60 11.57 -8.68
N LEU A 18 19.46 12.36 -9.32
CA LEU A 18 19.73 13.73 -8.90
C LEU A 18 18.53 14.65 -9.12
N LEU A 19 17.83 14.52 -10.24
CA LEU A 19 16.66 15.37 -10.57
C LEU A 19 15.43 15.01 -9.74
N PHE A 20 15.13 13.72 -9.62
CA PHE A 20 13.93 13.23 -8.93
C PHE A 20 14.17 12.91 -7.46
N GLY A 21 15.42 12.71 -7.05
CA GLY A 21 15.81 12.29 -5.71
C GLY A 21 15.76 10.76 -5.52
N TYR A 22 16.71 10.23 -4.74
CA TYR A 22 16.81 8.79 -4.42
C TYR A 22 15.58 8.21 -3.72
N ARG A 23 14.75 9.04 -3.07
CA ARG A 23 13.50 8.62 -2.41
C ARG A 23 12.32 8.46 -3.37
N LYS A 24 12.35 9.07 -4.56
CA LYS A 24 11.23 9.03 -5.51
C LYS A 24 11.27 7.86 -6.48
N LEU A 25 12.46 7.39 -6.85
CA LEU A 25 12.61 6.16 -7.63
C LEU A 25 11.96 4.92 -7.01
N PRO A 26 12.19 4.56 -5.73
CA PRO A 26 11.57 3.39 -5.13
C PRO A 26 10.05 3.57 -4.97
N ASP A 27 9.58 4.80 -4.76
CA ASP A 27 8.16 5.11 -4.59
C ASP A 27 7.38 4.96 -5.91
N VAL A 28 7.92 5.52 -7.00
CA VAL A 28 7.36 5.35 -8.36
C VAL A 28 7.44 3.89 -8.80
N ALA A 29 8.57 3.20 -8.56
CA ALA A 29 8.68 1.79 -8.88
C ALA A 29 7.68 0.92 -8.11
N ARG A 30 7.40 1.24 -6.84
CA ARG A 30 6.40 0.52 -6.03
C ARG A 30 4.97 0.72 -6.54
N SER A 31 4.56 1.95 -6.82
CA SER A 31 3.21 2.24 -7.33
C SER A 31 2.97 1.66 -8.74
N VAL A 32 3.95 1.79 -9.63
CA VAL A 32 3.91 1.17 -10.96
C VAL A 32 3.95 -0.35 -10.85
N GLY A 33 4.78 -0.91 -9.97
CA GLY A 33 4.89 -2.35 -9.74
C GLY A 33 3.60 -2.97 -9.19
N GLN A 34 2.89 -2.28 -8.30
CA GLN A 34 1.57 -2.70 -7.81
C GLN A 34 0.55 -2.72 -8.96
N SER A 35 0.52 -1.67 -9.78
CA SER A 35 -0.38 -1.59 -10.95
C SER A 35 -0.07 -2.69 -11.97
N MET A 36 1.22 -2.93 -12.26
CA MET A 36 1.66 -4.03 -13.14
C MET A 36 1.33 -5.41 -12.56
N LYS A 37 1.35 -5.60 -11.24
CA LYS A 37 0.99 -6.88 -10.61
C LYS A 37 -0.47 -7.22 -10.83
N VAL A 38 -1.36 -6.24 -10.70
CA VAL A 38 -2.80 -6.41 -10.96
C VAL A 38 -3.02 -6.68 -12.44
N PHE A 39 -2.48 -5.83 -13.32
CA PHE A 39 -2.57 -6.03 -14.77
C PHE A 39 -2.04 -7.40 -15.21
N LYS A 40 -0.90 -7.85 -14.65
CA LYS A 40 -0.33 -9.17 -14.99
C LYS A 40 -1.22 -10.34 -14.54
N LYS A 41 -1.95 -10.19 -13.43
CA LYS A 41 -2.91 -11.20 -12.97
C LYS A 41 -4.12 -11.26 -13.89
N GLU A 42 -4.72 -10.12 -14.21
CA GLU A 42 -5.86 -10.04 -15.12
C GLU A 42 -5.50 -10.57 -16.51
N VAL A 43 -4.35 -10.15 -17.05
CA VAL A 43 -3.86 -10.67 -18.35
C VAL A 43 -3.53 -12.16 -18.29
N LYS A 44 -3.08 -12.67 -17.15
CA LYS A 44 -2.84 -14.11 -16.95
C LYS A 44 -4.15 -14.88 -16.87
N GLU A 45 -5.15 -14.38 -16.15
CA GLU A 45 -6.49 -14.97 -16.11
C GLU A 45 -7.11 -15.03 -17.50
N LEU A 46 -7.03 -13.95 -18.29
CA LEU A 46 -7.50 -13.95 -19.67
C LEU A 46 -6.77 -14.95 -20.58
N ARG A 47 -5.48 -15.21 -20.33
CA ARG A 47 -4.69 -16.20 -21.07
C ARG A 47 -4.91 -17.63 -20.58
N ASP A 48 -5.15 -17.79 -19.29
CA ASP A 48 -5.34 -19.10 -18.64
C ASP A 48 -6.80 -19.58 -18.77
N ASP A 49 -7.78 -18.70 -19.03
CA ASP A 49 -9.17 -19.09 -19.34
C ASP A 49 -9.30 -19.83 -20.68
N ASP A 50 -8.37 -19.58 -21.62
CA ASP A 50 -8.19 -20.38 -22.84
C ASP A 50 -7.47 -21.73 -22.56
N SER A 51 -6.89 -21.92 -21.37
CA SER A 51 -6.01 -23.05 -21.00
C SER A 51 -6.31 -23.58 -19.58
N LYS A 52 -7.58 -23.91 -19.29
CA LYS A 52 -8.09 -24.58 -18.07
C LYS A 52 -7.12 -24.76 -16.89
N GLY A 53 -7.42 -24.03 -15.80
CA GLY A 53 -7.55 -24.58 -14.44
C GLY A 53 -6.27 -24.83 -13.63
N SER A 54 -6.25 -24.22 -12.44
CA SER A 54 -5.35 -24.49 -11.31
C SER A 54 -4.09 -23.61 -11.23
N GLN A 55 -4.18 -22.58 -10.37
CA GLN A 55 -3.32 -22.47 -9.19
C GLN A 55 -3.81 -21.33 -8.29
N ALA A 56 -4.59 -21.70 -7.27
CA ALA A 56 -4.85 -20.84 -6.13
C ALA A 56 -3.54 -20.65 -5.35
N GLN A 57 -2.99 -19.45 -5.34
CA GLN A 57 -1.95 -19.06 -4.38
C GLN A 57 -2.57 -18.13 -3.34
N ILE A 58 -3.13 -18.73 -2.30
CA ILE A 58 -3.42 -18.06 -1.03
C ILE A 58 -2.08 -17.68 -0.42
N GLN A 59 -1.77 -16.39 -0.41
CA GLN A 59 -0.68 -15.85 0.40
C GLN A 59 -1.30 -15.30 1.68
N GLN A 60 -1.18 -16.08 2.76
CA GLN A 60 -1.52 -15.71 4.12
C GLN A 60 -0.41 -14.85 4.72
N PRO A 61 -0.68 -13.65 5.25
CA PRO A 61 0.17 -13.03 6.27
C PRO A 61 -0.39 -13.38 7.65
N GLN A 62 0.42 -14.08 8.43
CA GLN A 62 0.23 -14.27 9.87
C GLN A 62 0.57 -12.99 10.64
N GLU A 63 -0.19 -12.81 11.73
CA GLU A 63 0.15 -12.13 12.99
C GLU A 63 0.35 -10.60 13.04
N GLY A 64 -0.48 -9.99 13.88
CA GLY A 64 -0.42 -8.58 14.27
C GLY A 64 -1.69 -8.19 15.01
N THR A 65 -1.95 -8.82 16.15
CA THR A 65 -2.98 -8.36 17.10
C THR A 65 -2.58 -6.99 17.61
N TYR A 66 -3.11 -5.93 16.99
CA TYR A 66 -3.12 -4.61 17.61
C TYR A 66 -4.30 -4.58 18.57
N TYR A 67 -4.03 -4.77 19.86
CA TYR A 67 -4.96 -4.33 20.89
C TYR A 67 -5.07 -2.81 20.79
N THR A 68 -6.24 -2.31 20.41
CA THR A 68 -6.63 -0.95 20.77
C THR A 68 -7.31 -1.09 22.13
N GLU A 69 -6.61 -0.74 23.19
CA GLU A 69 -7.16 -0.57 24.53
C GLU A 69 -8.13 0.63 24.50
N PRO A 70 -9.43 0.49 24.77
CA PRO A 70 -10.24 1.60 25.22
C PRO A 70 -10.10 1.67 26.75
N THR A 71 -9.35 2.67 27.23
CA THR A 71 -9.37 3.10 28.63
C THR A 71 -10.81 3.40 29.03
N GLN A 72 -11.41 2.51 29.84
CA GLN A 72 -12.69 2.74 30.49
C GLN A 72 -12.42 3.12 31.94
N ASP A 73 -12.38 4.43 32.21
CA ASP A 73 -12.58 5.01 33.53
C ASP A 73 -13.03 6.46 33.35
N GLY A 74 -14.22 6.83 33.87
CA GLY A 74 -14.59 8.24 34.05
C GLY A 74 -15.96 8.73 33.56
N GLN A 75 -16.93 7.86 33.22
CA GLN A 75 -18.32 8.30 33.05
C GLN A 75 -19.06 8.31 34.41
N THR A 76 -18.86 9.35 35.19
CA THR A 76 -19.80 9.83 36.23
C THR A 76 -19.36 11.21 36.74
N ALA A 77 -19.82 12.29 36.09
CA ALA A 77 -20.10 13.59 36.73
C ALA A 77 -20.46 14.65 35.67
N SER A 78 -21.77 14.83 35.44
CA SER A 78 -22.40 16.06 34.90
C SER A 78 -23.91 15.89 35.12
N GLN A 79 -24.35 15.87 36.38
CA GLN A 79 -24.83 17.04 37.10
C GLN A 79 -26.05 17.68 36.41
N SER A 80 -27.18 17.01 36.67
CA SER A 80 -28.50 17.58 36.91
C SER A 80 -28.48 19.08 37.24
N THR A 81 -28.89 19.91 36.28
CA THR A 81 -29.39 21.27 36.51
C THR A 81 -30.41 21.58 35.42
N ASP A 82 -31.60 21.00 35.53
CA ASP A 82 -32.82 21.69 35.11
C ASP A 82 -34.05 21.02 35.76
N SER A 83 -34.30 21.39 37.01
CA SER A 83 -35.61 21.18 37.64
C SER A 83 -35.94 22.42 38.45
N SER A 84 -35.99 23.56 37.75
CA SER A 84 -36.64 24.77 38.23
C SER A 84 -38.12 24.76 37.82
N THR A 85 -38.89 23.86 38.43
CA THR A 85 -40.35 23.92 38.49
C THR A 85 -40.82 23.17 39.72
N GLN A 86 -40.86 23.85 40.87
CA GLN A 86 -41.86 23.53 41.88
C GLN A 86 -42.24 24.79 42.65
N LYS A 87 -43.54 25.08 42.52
CA LYS A 87 -44.44 25.76 43.44
C LYS A 87 -44.04 25.70 44.92
#